data_AF-A0A812KSS0-F1
#
_entry.id   AF-A0A812KSS0-F1
#
_cell.length_a   1.000
_cell.length_b   1.000
_cell.length_c   1.000
_cell.angle_alpha   90.00
_cell.angle_beta   90.00
_cell.angle_gamma   90.00
#
_symmetry.space_group_name_H-M   'P 1'
#
loop_
_entity.id
_entity.type
_entity.pdbx_description
1 polymer ?
#
loop_
_entity_poly.entity_id
_entity_poly.type
_entity_poly.pdbx_seq_one_letter_code
_entity_poly.pdbx_strand_id
1 'polypeptide(L)'
;MVLTLKIPAKGSWTLPAHAGASVSGLNRNIYIHTGKKSKIGGQVIHGQKRLKLHPEVDTEIAATEDGPIEVLVLQGRDIGEPVVQHGPFVGNSREDISKAFRDYQATGFGGWPWKSDALAHDRERPRFAKYASGEEDERPMPAVCA
;
A
#
# COMPACT_ATOMS: atom_id res chain seq x y z
N MET A 1 -12.56 -1.66 -1.22
CA MET A 1 -12.48 -1.27 0.20
C MET A 1 -11.08 -1.56 0.70
N VAL A 2 -10.47 -0.55 1.33
CA VAL A 2 -9.15 -0.64 1.98
C VAL A 2 -9.34 -0.13 3.40
N LEU A 3 -8.95 -0.92 4.39
CA LEU A 3 -9.11 -0.57 5.81
C LEU A 3 -7.85 -0.95 6.57
N THR A 4 -7.41 -0.07 7.46
CA THR A 4 -6.37 -0.37 8.44
C THR A 4 -7.01 -0.50 9.81
N LEU A 5 -6.83 -1.66 10.44
CA LEU A 5 -7.31 -1.97 11.77
C LEU A 5 -6.14 -1.94 12.75
N LYS A 6 -6.31 -1.21 13.85
CA LYS A 6 -5.41 -1.29 15.00
C LYS A 6 -6.20 -1.92 16.14
N ILE A 7 -5.84 -3.13 16.53
CA ILE A 7 -6.56 -3.88 17.55
C ILE A 7 -5.66 -3.95 18.79
N PRO A 8 -6.07 -3.38 19.93
CA PRO A 8 -5.29 -3.44 21.16
C PRO A 8 -5.20 -4.88 21.67
N ALA A 9 -4.23 -5.17 22.55
CA ALA A 9 -4.09 -6.48 23.16
C ALA A 9 -5.42 -6.95 23.79
N LYS A 10 -5.76 -8.23 23.59
CA LYS A 10 -7.05 -8.84 23.99
C LYS A 10 -8.31 -8.22 23.35
N GLY A 11 -8.16 -7.26 22.45
CA GLY A 11 -9.26 -6.70 21.67
C GLY A 11 -9.62 -7.62 20.50
N SER A 12 -10.86 -7.51 20.03
CA SER A 12 -11.30 -8.14 18.80
C SER A 12 -12.21 -7.22 18.00
N TRP A 13 -12.26 -7.48 16.70
CA TRP A 13 -13.18 -6.83 15.78
C TRP A 13 -13.66 -7.83 14.73
N THR A 14 -14.95 -7.83 14.45
CA THR A 14 -15.54 -8.73 13.46
C THR A 14 -15.67 -8.01 12.13
N LEU A 15 -15.00 -8.55 11.10
CA LEU A 15 -15.19 -8.16 9.72
C LEU A 15 -16.48 -8.84 9.21
N PRO A 16 -17.56 -8.09 8.95
CA PRO A 16 -18.83 -8.71 8.58
C PRO A 16 -18.76 -9.40 7.22
N ALA A 17 -19.58 -10.43 7.07
CA ALA A 17 -19.94 -11.03 5.80
C ALA A 17 -20.43 -9.95 4.84
N HIS A 18 -20.10 -10.10 3.56
CA HIS A 18 -20.55 -9.18 2.54
C HIS A 18 -22.06 -9.37 2.31
N ALA A 19 -22.85 -8.35 2.62
CA ALA A 19 -24.30 -8.36 2.46
C ALA A 19 -24.80 -7.93 1.05
N GLY A 20 -23.91 -7.74 0.08
CA GLY A 20 -24.26 -7.22 -1.26
C GLY A 20 -24.74 -8.29 -2.25
N ALA A 21 -25.40 -7.84 -3.32
CA ALA A 21 -26.16 -8.65 -4.27
C ALA A 21 -25.37 -9.74 -5.05
N SER A 22 -24.04 -9.76 -4.98
CA SER A 22 -23.25 -10.87 -5.54
C SER A 22 -21.87 -10.95 -4.90
N VAL A 23 -21.52 -12.12 -4.39
CA VAL A 23 -20.20 -12.39 -3.80
C VAL A 23 -19.24 -13.03 -4.82
N SER A 24 -19.77 -13.50 -5.94
CA SER A 24 -18.98 -14.03 -7.05
C SER A 24 -18.00 -12.98 -7.56
N GLY A 25 -16.72 -13.36 -7.66
CA GLY A 25 -15.62 -12.47 -8.04
C GLY A 25 -15.20 -11.45 -6.97
N LEU A 26 -15.70 -11.55 -5.72
CA LEU A 26 -15.25 -10.69 -4.63
C LEU A 26 -14.03 -11.31 -3.94
N ASN A 27 -12.88 -10.63 -4.01
CA ASN A 27 -11.67 -11.03 -3.32
C ASN A 27 -11.51 -10.24 -2.01
N ARG A 28 -11.30 -10.96 -0.90
CA ARG A 28 -11.03 -10.39 0.42
C ARG A 28 -9.73 -10.95 0.96
N ASN A 29 -8.78 -10.07 1.24
CA ASN A 29 -7.47 -10.41 1.78
C ASN A 29 -7.20 -9.57 3.03
N ILE A 30 -6.51 -10.16 3.99
CA ILE A 30 -5.96 -9.42 5.12
C ILE A 30 -4.45 -9.64 5.20
N TYR A 31 -3.74 -8.62 5.66
CA TYR A 31 -2.31 -8.64 5.92
C TYR A 31 -2.10 -8.28 7.38
N ILE A 32 -1.59 -9.21 8.17
CA ILE A 32 -1.14 -8.92 9.53
C ILE A 32 0.17 -8.16 9.38
N HIS A 33 0.14 -6.85 9.62
CA HIS A 33 1.28 -5.96 9.47
C HIS A 33 2.17 -5.95 10.71
N THR A 34 1.58 -6.02 11.91
CA THR A 34 2.33 -6.10 13.17
C THR A 34 1.65 -7.08 14.13
N GLY A 35 2.43 -7.60 15.08
CA GLY A 35 1.96 -8.57 16.07
C GLY A 35 2.64 -9.93 15.94
N LYS A 36 2.92 -10.56 17.09
CA LYS A 36 3.55 -11.89 17.14
C LYS A 36 2.55 -13.03 16.94
N LYS A 37 1.32 -12.83 17.43
CA LYS A 37 0.27 -13.85 17.44
C LYS A 37 -1.10 -13.19 17.41
N SER A 38 -1.94 -13.61 16.49
CA SER A 38 -3.32 -13.18 16.34
C SER A 38 -4.26 -14.39 16.21
N LYS A 39 -5.56 -14.17 16.43
CA LYS A 39 -6.59 -15.16 16.18
C LYS A 39 -7.51 -14.63 15.09
N ILE A 40 -7.60 -15.34 13.97
CA ILE A 40 -8.38 -14.96 12.79
C ILE A 40 -9.37 -16.09 12.50
N GLY A 41 -10.67 -15.81 12.56
CA GLY A 41 -11.71 -16.81 12.28
C GLY A 41 -11.56 -18.09 13.10
N GLY A 42 -11.18 -17.95 14.38
CA GLY A 42 -10.92 -19.10 15.26
C GLY A 42 -9.50 -19.68 15.22
N GLN A 43 -8.72 -19.39 14.18
CA GLN A 43 -7.38 -19.97 13.98
C GLN A 43 -6.27 -19.06 14.52
N VAL A 44 -5.27 -19.65 15.16
CA VAL A 44 -4.10 -18.92 15.64
C VAL A 44 -3.10 -18.74 14.50
N ILE A 45 -2.72 -17.48 14.26
CA ILE A 45 -1.78 -17.09 13.22
C ILE A 45 -0.57 -16.43 13.87
N HIS A 46 0.61 -16.91 13.53
CA HIS A 46 1.87 -16.38 14.04
C HIS A 46 2.53 -15.44 13.03
N GLY A 47 3.02 -14.31 13.53
CA GLY A 47 3.75 -13.30 12.78
C GLY A 47 2.94 -12.62 11.68
N GLN A 48 3.68 -11.98 10.78
CA GLN A 48 3.13 -11.28 9.62
C GLN A 48 2.76 -12.27 8.53
N LYS A 49 1.48 -12.30 8.13
CA LYS A 49 0.99 -13.16 7.05
C LYS A 49 -0.09 -12.47 6.24
N ARG A 50 -0.17 -12.85 4.97
CA ARG A 50 -1.32 -12.60 4.10
C ARG A 50 -2.28 -13.78 4.20
N LEU A 51 -3.56 -13.50 4.45
CA LEU A 51 -4.62 -14.50 4.49
C LEU A 51 -5.70 -14.11 3.48
N LYS A 52 -6.17 -15.09 2.70
CA LYS A 52 -7.36 -14.94 1.86
C LYS A 52 -8.57 -15.36 2.70
N LEU A 53 -9.56 -14.49 2.82
CA LEU A 53 -10.77 -14.74 3.59
C LEU A 53 -11.94 -15.04 2.66
N HIS A 54 -12.89 -15.82 3.16
CA HIS A 54 -14.19 -15.95 2.51
C HIS A 54 -15.01 -14.68 2.77
N PRO A 55 -15.43 -13.93 1.74
CA PRO A 55 -16.22 -12.72 1.92
C PRO A 55 -17.63 -12.99 2.46
N GLU A 56 -18.14 -14.22 2.37
CA GLU A 56 -19.50 -14.62 2.76
C GLU A 56 -19.67 -14.88 4.26
N VAL A 57 -18.57 -14.90 5.01
CA VAL A 57 -18.58 -15.31 6.42
C VAL A 57 -18.02 -14.19 7.28
N ASP A 58 -18.69 -13.94 8.40
CA ASP A 58 -18.17 -13.09 9.46
C ASP A 58 -16.82 -13.62 9.92
N THR A 59 -15.80 -12.76 9.88
CA THR A 59 -14.45 -13.14 10.31
C THR A 59 -14.04 -12.30 11.49
N GLU A 60 -13.96 -12.92 12.66
CA GLU A 60 -13.36 -12.28 13.83
C GLU A 60 -11.85 -12.15 13.65
N ILE A 61 -11.34 -10.95 13.91
CA ILE A 61 -9.92 -10.61 13.94
C ILE A 61 -9.62 -10.18 15.38
N ALA A 62 -8.82 -10.96 16.10
CA ALA A 62 -8.51 -10.72 17.50
C ALA A 62 -7.00 -10.67 17.77
N ALA A 63 -6.60 -9.71 18.59
CA ALA A 63 -5.29 -9.69 19.20
C ALA A 63 -5.27 -10.69 20.36
N THR A 64 -4.13 -11.38 20.53
CA THR A 64 -3.94 -12.23 21.71
C THR A 64 -3.42 -11.40 22.88
N GLU A 65 -3.07 -12.07 23.98
CA GLU A 65 -2.38 -11.44 25.11
C GLU A 65 -0.92 -11.06 24.81
N ASP A 66 -0.36 -11.53 23.69
CA ASP A 66 1.01 -11.24 23.26
C ASP A 66 1.23 -9.78 22.79
N GLY A 67 0.15 -9.00 22.64
CA GLY A 67 0.22 -7.59 22.32
C GLY A 67 -0.78 -7.14 21.25
N PRO A 68 -0.79 -5.83 20.92
CA PRO A 68 -1.65 -5.29 19.87
C PRO A 68 -1.23 -5.80 18.48
N ILE A 69 -2.17 -5.73 17.54
CA ILE A 69 -1.94 -6.08 16.13
C ILE A 69 -2.42 -4.96 15.21
N GLU A 70 -1.72 -4.77 14.10
CA GLU A 70 -2.19 -3.95 12.99
C GLU A 70 -2.48 -4.84 11.78
N VAL A 71 -3.67 -4.68 11.19
CA VAL A 71 -4.14 -5.51 10.09
C VAL A 71 -4.63 -4.62 8.95
N LEU A 72 -4.10 -4.84 7.75
CA LEU A 72 -4.59 -4.21 6.52
C LEU A 72 -5.58 -5.14 5.84
N VAL A 73 -6.81 -4.68 5.64
CA VAL A 73 -7.87 -5.38 4.93
C VAL A 73 -8.00 -4.81 3.52
N LEU A 74 -7.87 -5.67 2.52
CA LEU A 74 -8.06 -5.35 1.11
C LEU A 74 -9.22 -6.18 0.56
N GLN A 75 -10.27 -5.51 0.12
CA GLN A 75 -11.41 -6.15 -0.53
C GLN A 75 -11.74 -5.44 -1.85
N GLY A 76 -11.84 -6.21 -2.93
CA GLY A 76 -12.16 -5.70 -4.25
C GLY A 76 -12.86 -6.76 -5.08
N ARG A 77 -13.70 -6.32 -6.02
CA ARG A 77 -14.27 -7.21 -7.04
C ARG A 77 -13.26 -7.37 -8.16
N ASP A 78 -13.23 -8.55 -8.75
CA ASP A 78 -12.49 -8.80 -9.97
C ASP A 78 -12.93 -7.82 -11.05
N ILE A 79 -11.95 -7.21 -11.71
CA ILE A 79 -12.17 -6.26 -12.79
C ILE A 79 -12.82 -6.96 -14.00
N GLY A 80 -12.57 -8.27 -14.15
CA GLY A 80 -13.13 -9.07 -15.25
C GLY A 80 -12.42 -8.88 -16.59
N GLU A 81 -11.29 -8.17 -16.59
CA GLU A 81 -10.47 -7.92 -17.77
C GLU A 81 -9.16 -8.72 -17.72
N PRO A 82 -8.55 -9.02 -18.88
CA PRO A 82 -7.21 -9.59 -18.91
C PRO A 82 -6.21 -8.66 -18.22
N VAL A 83 -5.25 -9.26 -17.52
CA VAL A 83 -4.14 -8.54 -16.87
C VAL A 83 -2.85 -9.03 -17.51
N VAL A 84 -2.15 -8.12 -18.18
CA VAL A 84 -0.82 -8.34 -18.75
C VAL A 84 0.16 -7.40 -18.06
N GLN A 85 1.21 -7.95 -17.45
CA GLN A 85 2.22 -7.18 -16.73
C GLN A 85 3.60 -7.42 -17.32
N HIS A 86 4.34 -6.33 -17.55
CA HIS A 86 5.77 -6.40 -17.86
C HIS A 86 6.52 -5.23 -17.22
N GLY A 87 7.41 -5.55 -16.26
CA GLY A 87 8.12 -4.54 -15.49
C GLY A 87 7.16 -3.62 -14.73
N PRO A 88 7.27 -2.28 -14.88
CA PRO A 88 6.44 -1.31 -14.17
C PRO A 88 5.04 -1.12 -14.78
N PHE A 89 4.78 -1.69 -15.96
CA PHE A 89 3.53 -1.46 -16.68
C PHE A 89 2.59 -2.65 -16.56
N VAL A 90 1.31 -2.32 -16.32
CA VAL A 90 0.19 -3.26 -16.28
C VAL A 90 -0.86 -2.73 -17.25
N GLY A 91 -1.36 -3.61 -18.13
CA GLY A 91 -2.39 -3.29 -19.12
C GLY A 91 -3.23 -4.53 -19.43
N ASN A 92 -4.03 -4.46 -20.50
CA ASN A 92 -4.95 -5.54 -20.86
C ASN A 92 -4.44 -6.41 -22.02
N SER A 93 -3.46 -5.92 -22.80
CA SER A 93 -2.89 -6.64 -23.96
C SER A 93 -1.36 -6.48 -24.05
N ARG A 94 -0.70 -7.28 -24.92
CA ARG A 94 0.75 -7.12 -25.17
C ARG A 94 1.03 -5.83 -25.92
N GLU A 95 0.12 -5.43 -26.80
CA GLU A 95 0.16 -4.23 -27.60
C GLU A 95 0.14 -2.97 -26.72
N ASP A 96 -0.71 -2.95 -25.68
CA ASP A 96 -0.77 -1.86 -24.68
C ASP A 96 0.58 -1.70 -23.97
N ILE A 97 1.18 -2.82 -23.55
CA ILE A 97 2.47 -2.82 -22.89
C ILE A 97 3.57 -2.31 -23.84
N SER A 98 3.61 -2.80 -25.08
CA SER A 98 4.58 -2.31 -26.09
C SER A 98 4.39 -0.84 -26.41
N LYS A 99 3.15 -0.33 -26.41
CA LYS A 99 2.88 1.11 -26.53
C LYS A 99 3.39 1.88 -25.32
N ALA A 100 3.08 1.44 -24.10
CA ALA A 100 3.54 2.10 -22.87
C ALA A 100 5.06 2.24 -22.80
N PHE A 101 5.81 1.19 -23.19
CA PHE A 101 7.27 1.28 -23.29
C PHE A 101 7.74 2.29 -24.33
N ARG A 102 7.14 2.31 -25.53
CA ARG A 102 7.49 3.30 -26.57
C ARG A 102 7.21 4.72 -26.09
N ASP A 103 6.07 4.96 -25.47
CA ASP A 103 5.68 6.28 -24.95
C ASP A 103 6.63 6.74 -23.83
N TYR A 104 7.00 5.83 -22.92
CA TYR A 104 7.97 6.08 -21.87
C TYR A 104 9.37 6.35 -22.43
N GLN A 105 9.84 5.57 -23.40
CA GLN A 105 11.16 5.79 -24.03
C GLN A 105 11.21 7.09 -24.83
N ALA A 106 10.11 7.47 -25.47
CA ALA A 106 10.06 8.68 -26.29
C ALA A 106 10.08 9.96 -25.46
N THR A 107 9.38 9.98 -24.31
CA THR A 107 9.17 11.22 -23.57
C THR A 107 9.26 11.08 -22.05
N GLY A 108 9.39 9.89 -21.49
CA GLY A 108 9.25 9.68 -20.03
C GLY A 108 7.84 10.01 -19.53
N PHE A 109 6.82 9.92 -20.38
CA PHE A 109 5.44 10.37 -20.12
C PHE A 109 5.31 11.87 -19.81
N GLY A 110 5.93 12.73 -20.63
CA GLY A 110 5.79 14.19 -20.51
C GLY A 110 7.06 14.94 -20.12
N GLY A 111 8.20 14.24 -20.10
CA GLY A 111 9.54 14.77 -19.82
C GLY A 111 9.88 14.62 -18.34
N TRP A 112 11.09 14.15 -18.05
CA TRP A 112 11.65 14.25 -16.70
C TRP A 112 12.27 15.65 -16.54
N PRO A 113 11.67 16.59 -15.78
CA PRO A 113 12.13 17.98 -15.71
C PRO A 113 13.45 18.15 -14.95
N TRP A 114 13.98 17.10 -14.36
CA TRP A 114 15.19 17.13 -13.54
C TRP A 114 16.40 16.62 -14.33
N LYS A 115 17.60 17.12 -13.98
CA LYS A 115 18.86 16.81 -14.70
C LYS A 115 19.33 15.35 -14.54
N SER A 116 18.79 14.64 -13.56
CA SER A 116 19.16 13.27 -13.19
C SER A 116 17.89 12.50 -12.89
N ASP A 117 17.84 11.22 -13.30
CA ASP A 117 16.73 10.30 -13.02
C ASP A 117 16.48 10.13 -11.52
N ALA A 118 17.54 10.25 -10.71
CA ALA A 118 17.42 10.38 -9.28
C ALA A 118 17.35 11.87 -8.91
N LEU A 119 16.20 12.32 -8.39
CA LEU A 119 16.08 13.63 -7.77
C LEU A 119 16.78 13.59 -6.41
N ALA A 120 18.08 13.86 -6.41
CA ALA A 120 18.85 14.16 -5.20
C ALA A 120 19.22 15.65 -5.23
N HIS A 121 19.15 16.31 -4.07
CA HIS A 121 19.74 17.64 -3.93
C HIS A 121 21.26 17.51 -3.87
N ASP A 122 21.97 18.54 -4.36
CA ASP A 122 23.43 18.57 -4.27
C ASP A 122 23.86 18.39 -2.82
N ARG A 123 24.93 17.62 -2.61
CA ARG A 123 25.42 17.26 -1.27
C ARG A 123 25.78 18.50 -0.46
N GLU A 124 26.25 19.54 -1.13
CA GLU A 124 26.69 20.82 -0.57
C GLU A 124 25.55 21.81 -0.36
N ARG A 125 24.34 21.51 -0.86
CA ARG A 125 23.20 22.43 -0.75
C ARG A 125 22.74 22.53 0.72
N PRO A 126 22.61 23.76 1.29
CA PRO A 126 22.08 23.93 2.63
C PRO A 126 20.62 23.47 2.70
N ARG A 127 20.10 23.24 3.91
CA ARG A 127 18.68 22.91 4.10
C ARG A 127 17.85 24.06 3.54
N PHE A 128 16.81 23.75 2.79
CA PHE A 128 15.92 24.76 2.23
C PHE A 128 14.47 24.32 2.40
N ALA A 129 13.55 25.29 2.38
CA ALA A 129 12.12 25.05 2.30
C ALA A 129 11.58 25.78 1.06
N LYS A 130 10.96 25.05 0.13
CA LYS A 130 10.20 25.65 -0.97
C LYS A 130 8.73 25.70 -0.60
N TYR A 131 8.14 26.89 -0.62
CA TYR A 131 6.72 27.09 -0.37
C TYR A 131 5.93 27.03 -1.68
N ALA A 132 4.62 26.72 -1.60
CA ALA A 132 3.75 26.63 -2.77
C ALA A 132 3.62 27.96 -3.54
N SER A 133 3.94 29.08 -2.90
CA SER A 133 4.06 30.41 -3.50
C SER A 133 5.27 30.57 -4.44
N GLY A 134 6.19 29.62 -4.46
CA GLY A 134 7.46 29.69 -5.19
C GLY A 134 8.60 30.33 -4.39
N GLU A 135 8.34 30.76 -3.16
CA GLU A 135 9.36 31.29 -2.25
C GLU A 135 10.26 30.17 -1.71
N GLU A 136 11.57 30.39 -1.66
CA GLU A 136 12.54 29.46 -1.06
C GLU A 136 13.25 30.13 0.12
N ASP A 137 13.23 29.47 1.29
CA ASP A 137 13.97 29.88 2.50
C ASP A 137 15.17 28.95 2.69
N GLU A 138 16.38 29.51 2.66
CA GLU A 138 17.62 28.77 2.93
C GLU A 138 17.96 28.84 4.42
N ARG A 139 17.94 27.69 5.09
CA ARG A 139 18.27 27.58 6.51
C ARG A 139 19.69 27.03 6.68
N PRO A 140 20.65 27.86 7.15
CA PRO A 140 21.95 27.33 7.54
C PRO A 140 21.80 26.23 8.59
N MET A 141 22.74 25.29 8.63
CA MET A 141 22.77 24.30 9.71
C MET A 141 22.92 25.05 11.05
N PRO A 142 22.21 24.66 12.12
CA PRO A 142 22.49 25.23 13.43
C PRO A 142 23.98 24.99 13.72
N ALA A 143 24.66 26.01 14.25
CA ALA A 143 26.05 25.87 14.66
C ALA A 143 26.17 24.63 15.56
N VAL A 144 27.10 23.73 15.21
CA VAL A 144 27.42 22.60 16.07
C VAL A 144 27.87 23.19 17.41
N CYS A 145 27.12 22.95 18.49
CA CYS A 145 27.58 23.32 19.82
C CYS A 145 28.91 22.60 20.06
N ALA A 146 29.97 23.39 20.30
CA ALA A 146 31.30 22.91 20.60
C ALA A 146 31.37 22.22 21.97
#